data_AF-A0AAU4IFR1-F1
#
_entry.id   AF-A0AAU4IFR1-F1
#
_cell.length_a   1.000
_cell.length_b   1.000
_cell.length_c   1.000
_cell.angle_alpha   90.00
_cell.angle_beta   90.00
_cell.angle_gamma   90.00
#
_symmetry.space_group_name_H-M   'P 1'
#
loop_
_entity.id
_entity.type
_entity.pdbx_description
1 polymer ?
#
loop_
_entity_poly.entity_id
_entity_poly.type
_entity_poly.pdbx_seq_one_letter_code
_entity_poly.pdbx_strand_id
1 'polypeptide(L)'
;MSNDIAYPVFRTPDPALALSTARRLMEFGRCEHSEVSVYAELLSVAEVRRMAKELPEGWFQGQEEHGEFDGVPLQEYPALVVGVQGPGLPAGSASYDGRLPVECSLLDLPVGSIEDAFTAAIGPNTGEINWETLCWPDAPELGFHGEHKHSEVTLLLNTHTRHLREPADDHTVLVHVRSAVFGGRQTNEPYAHWIAEQVGLTVIGPGQRL
;
A
#
# COMPACT_ATOMS: atom_id res chain seq x y z
N MET A 1 -14.69 15.98 -4.73
CA MET A 1 -13.55 15.12 -4.32
C MET A 1 -13.12 14.36 -5.56
N SER A 2 -11.84 14.30 -5.86
CA SER A 2 -11.33 13.58 -7.04
C SER A 2 -10.86 12.22 -6.57
N ASN A 3 -11.25 11.16 -7.28
CA ASN A 3 -10.83 9.81 -6.99
C ASN A 3 -9.67 9.46 -7.92
N ASP A 4 -8.72 8.68 -7.46
CA ASP A 4 -7.70 8.05 -8.29
C ASP A 4 -8.26 6.76 -8.93
N ILE A 5 -7.51 6.25 -9.91
CA ILE A 5 -7.68 4.92 -10.47
C ILE A 5 -6.28 4.34 -10.67
N ALA A 6 -6.10 3.09 -10.27
CA ALA A 6 -4.81 2.42 -10.27
C ALA A 6 -4.76 1.32 -11.32
N TYR A 7 -3.82 1.38 -12.25
CA TYR A 7 -3.70 0.40 -13.33
C TYR A 7 -2.55 -0.56 -13.05
N PRO A 8 -2.76 -1.89 -13.16
CA PRO A 8 -1.68 -2.85 -13.04
C PRO A 8 -0.76 -2.75 -14.25
N VAL A 9 0.55 -2.68 -14.01
CA VAL A 9 1.57 -2.54 -15.06
C VAL A 9 2.63 -3.64 -15.03
N PHE A 10 2.67 -4.41 -13.94
CA PHE A 10 3.61 -5.51 -13.78
C PHE A 10 3.10 -6.52 -12.76
N ARG A 11 3.43 -7.80 -12.97
CA ARG A 11 3.11 -8.90 -12.04
C ARG A 11 4.22 -9.94 -12.04
N THR A 12 4.58 -10.43 -10.86
CA THR A 12 5.62 -11.44 -10.68
C THR A 12 5.48 -12.18 -9.34
N PRO A 13 5.82 -13.47 -9.25
CA PRO A 13 5.93 -14.18 -7.97
C PRO A 13 7.20 -13.82 -7.18
N ASP A 14 8.14 -13.06 -7.76
CA ASP A 14 9.36 -12.63 -7.10
C ASP A 14 9.18 -11.25 -6.44
N PRO A 15 9.15 -11.15 -5.09
CA PRO A 15 8.92 -9.90 -4.39
C PRO A 15 10.05 -8.88 -4.60
N ALA A 16 11.30 -9.33 -4.75
CA ALA A 16 12.43 -8.43 -5.00
C ALA A 16 12.37 -7.83 -6.41
N LEU A 17 11.95 -8.63 -7.40
CA LEU A 17 11.69 -8.13 -8.75
C LEU A 17 10.49 -7.17 -8.78
N ALA A 18 9.44 -7.44 -8.01
CA ALA A 18 8.29 -6.55 -7.90
C ALA A 18 8.69 -5.19 -7.30
N LEU A 19 9.42 -5.21 -6.17
CA LEU A 19 9.93 -4.00 -5.51
C LEU A 19 10.87 -3.19 -6.41
N SER A 20 11.84 -3.84 -7.04
CA SER A 20 12.74 -3.13 -7.97
C SER A 20 12.01 -2.54 -9.18
N THR A 21 10.92 -3.16 -9.63
CA THR A 21 10.08 -2.63 -10.70
C THR A 21 9.23 -1.45 -10.24
N ALA A 22 8.61 -1.54 -9.07
CA ALA A 22 7.88 -0.43 -8.46
C ALA A 22 8.79 0.78 -8.22
N ARG A 23 10.01 0.57 -7.71
CA ARG A 23 11.00 1.64 -7.51
C ARG A 23 11.38 2.36 -8.80
N ARG A 24 11.54 1.63 -9.92
CA ARG A 24 11.82 2.26 -11.23
C ARG A 24 10.68 3.19 -11.66
N LEU A 25 9.44 2.75 -11.48
CA LEU A 25 8.25 3.54 -11.78
C LEU A 25 8.09 4.73 -10.83
N MET A 26 8.32 4.55 -9.54
CA MET A 26 8.26 5.61 -8.54
C MET A 26 9.32 6.69 -8.81
N GLU A 27 10.56 6.28 -9.12
CA GLU A 27 11.65 7.23 -9.37
C GLU A 27 11.37 8.15 -10.55
N PHE A 28 10.58 7.71 -11.53
CA PHE A 28 10.12 8.55 -12.63
C PHE A 28 9.26 9.75 -12.17
N GLY A 29 8.51 9.59 -11.07
CA GLY A 29 7.68 10.66 -10.48
C GLY A 29 8.24 11.25 -9.18
N ARG A 30 9.44 10.86 -8.75
CA ARG A 30 9.96 11.27 -7.44
C ARG A 30 10.18 12.77 -7.34
N CYS A 31 9.80 13.35 -6.20
CA CYS A 31 10.04 14.74 -5.86
C CYS A 31 10.47 14.89 -4.38
N GLU A 32 10.67 16.13 -3.93
CA GLU A 32 11.14 16.45 -2.56
C GLU A 32 10.17 15.96 -1.47
N HIS A 33 8.89 15.87 -1.78
CA HIS A 33 7.83 15.50 -0.83
C HIS A 33 7.35 14.06 -0.99
N SER A 34 8.02 13.25 -1.80
CA SER A 34 7.65 11.85 -1.96
C SER A 34 7.88 11.09 -0.66
N GLU A 35 6.86 10.35 -0.25
CA GLU A 35 6.82 9.59 1.00
C GLU A 35 6.44 8.14 0.68
N VAL A 36 6.69 7.25 1.64
CA VAL A 36 6.31 5.85 1.55
C VAL A 36 5.52 5.41 2.78
N SER A 37 4.43 4.72 2.52
CA SER A 37 3.54 4.14 3.52
C SER A 37 3.46 2.64 3.28
N VAL A 38 3.36 1.85 4.36
CA VAL A 38 3.24 0.39 4.28
C VAL A 38 2.06 -0.10 5.10
N TYR A 39 1.41 -1.14 4.61
CA TYR A 39 0.27 -1.78 5.27
C TYR A 39 0.28 -3.29 5.07
N ALA A 40 -0.10 -4.08 6.08
CA ALA A 40 -0.23 -5.54 5.96
C ALA A 40 -1.37 -6.10 6.82
N GLU A 41 -1.97 -7.21 6.38
CA GLU A 41 -2.88 -8.04 7.19
C GLU A 41 -2.15 -9.30 7.68
N LEU A 42 -1.86 -9.38 8.98
CA LEU A 42 -1.04 -10.44 9.55
C LEU A 42 -1.92 -11.55 10.14
N LEU A 43 -1.81 -12.75 9.56
CA LEU A 43 -2.73 -13.87 9.81
C LEU A 43 -2.40 -14.69 11.07
N SER A 44 -1.23 -14.47 11.68
CA SER A 44 -0.83 -15.18 12.89
C SER A 44 -0.01 -14.32 13.86
N VAL A 45 -0.05 -14.68 15.15
CA VAL A 45 0.77 -14.03 16.19
C VAL A 45 2.27 -14.11 15.88
N ALA A 46 2.72 -15.18 15.22
CA ALA A 46 4.12 -15.33 14.82
C ALA A 46 4.51 -14.30 13.74
N GLU A 47 3.60 -14.00 12.81
CA GLU A 47 3.78 -12.97 11.78
C GLU A 47 3.73 -11.57 12.38
N VAL A 48 2.78 -11.29 13.28
CA VAL A 48 2.73 -10.05 14.05
C VAL A 48 4.06 -9.76 14.73
N ARG A 49 4.59 -10.74 15.46
CA ARG A 49 5.88 -10.60 16.17
C ARG A 49 7.07 -10.47 15.24
N ARG A 50 7.01 -11.05 14.03
CA ARG A 50 8.07 -10.90 13.03
C ARG A 50 8.04 -9.49 12.48
N MET A 51 6.88 -9.02 12.05
CA MET A 51 6.70 -7.68 11.49
C MET A 51 7.06 -6.61 12.52
N ALA A 52 6.65 -6.74 13.79
CA ALA A 52 6.97 -5.79 14.85
C ALA A 52 8.46 -5.67 15.19
N LYS A 53 9.29 -6.66 14.83
CA LYS A 53 10.75 -6.55 14.96
C LYS A 53 11.35 -5.64 13.90
N GLU A 54 10.80 -5.71 12.69
CA GLU A 54 11.25 -4.91 11.54
C GLU A 54 10.61 -3.51 11.58
N LEU A 55 9.38 -3.40 12.08
CA LEU A 55 8.59 -2.17 12.20
C LEU A 55 8.22 -1.92 13.67
N PRO A 56 9.17 -1.60 14.55
CA PRO A 56 8.86 -1.32 15.96
C PRO A 56 7.95 -0.09 16.13
N GLU A 57 8.03 0.88 15.22
CA GLU A 57 7.20 2.09 15.25
C GLU A 57 5.84 1.90 14.55
N GLY A 58 5.65 0.78 13.85
CA GLY A 58 4.40 0.43 13.18
C GLY A 58 3.26 0.24 14.17
N TRP A 59 2.06 0.65 13.77
CA TRP A 59 0.83 0.47 14.53
C TRP A 59 0.18 -0.85 14.18
N PHE A 60 -0.18 -1.62 15.21
CA PHE A 60 -0.79 -2.93 15.10
C PHE A 60 -2.19 -2.90 15.69
N GLN A 61 -3.20 -3.24 14.89
CA GLN A 61 -4.60 -3.24 15.28
C GLN A 61 -5.27 -4.57 14.92
N GLY A 62 -5.88 -5.23 15.91
CA GLY A 62 -6.65 -6.44 15.71
C GLY A 62 -8.12 -6.15 15.40
N GLN A 63 -8.81 -7.16 14.92
CA GLN A 63 -10.24 -7.08 14.62
C GLN A 63 -11.08 -6.80 15.88
N GLU A 64 -12.17 -6.07 15.66
CA GLU A 64 -13.24 -5.82 16.63
C GLU A 64 -14.54 -6.49 16.13
N GLU A 65 -15.29 -7.12 17.02
CA GLU A 65 -16.63 -7.60 16.69
C GLU A 65 -17.67 -6.48 16.83
N HIS A 66 -18.66 -6.43 15.94
CA HIS A 66 -19.68 -5.39 15.98
C HIS A 66 -20.46 -5.39 17.30
N GLY A 67 -20.46 -4.26 18.00
CA GLY A 67 -21.15 -4.08 19.27
C GLY A 67 -20.42 -4.68 20.48
N GLU A 68 -19.20 -5.21 20.29
CA GLU A 68 -18.39 -5.79 21.37
C GLU A 68 -18.17 -4.80 22.52
N PHE A 69 -18.00 -3.52 22.18
CA PHE A 69 -17.68 -2.47 23.14
C PHE A 69 -18.78 -1.41 23.27
N ASP A 70 -20.03 -1.77 22.96
CA ASP A 70 -21.18 -0.86 23.12
C ASP A 70 -21.32 -0.39 24.57
N GLY A 71 -21.22 0.93 24.77
CA GLY A 71 -21.28 1.56 26.09
C GLY A 71 -20.03 1.42 26.94
N VAL A 72 -18.96 0.79 26.42
CA VAL A 72 -17.66 0.70 27.08
C VAL A 72 -16.83 1.96 26.75
N PRO A 73 -16.18 2.60 27.74
CA PRO A 73 -15.25 3.70 27.47
C PRO A 73 -14.01 3.24 26.72
N LEU A 74 -13.50 4.05 25.77
CA LEU A 74 -12.32 3.73 24.95
C LEU A 74 -11.08 3.35 25.78
N GLN A 75 -10.92 3.93 26.99
CA GLN A 75 -9.78 3.64 27.87
C GLN A 75 -9.78 2.20 28.42
N GLU A 76 -10.92 1.53 28.36
CA GLU A 76 -11.08 0.14 28.81
C GLU A 76 -10.91 -0.87 27.67
N TYR A 77 -10.71 -0.39 26.43
CA TYR A 77 -10.54 -1.27 25.27
C TYR A 77 -9.17 -1.96 25.35
N PRO A 78 -9.08 -3.23 24.91
CA PRO A 78 -7.79 -3.90 24.76
C PRO A 78 -6.87 -3.08 23.84
N ALA A 79 -5.59 -2.96 24.20
CA ALA A 79 -4.62 -2.17 23.44
C ALA A 79 -4.55 -2.59 21.95
N LEU A 80 -4.67 -3.89 21.67
CA LEU A 80 -4.68 -4.40 20.30
C LEU A 80 -5.91 -3.94 19.50
N VAL A 81 -7.05 -3.67 20.12
CA VAL A 81 -8.25 -3.15 19.43
C VAL A 81 -8.11 -1.67 19.11
N VAL A 82 -7.53 -0.90 20.05
CA VAL A 82 -7.29 0.53 19.86
C VAL A 82 -6.17 0.79 18.84
N GLY A 83 -5.22 -0.14 18.75
CA GLY A 83 -3.98 0.03 18.02
C GLY A 83 -2.82 0.26 18.99
N VAL A 84 -1.72 -0.47 18.79
CA VAL A 84 -0.53 -0.35 19.62
C VAL A 84 0.75 -0.46 18.78
N GLN A 85 1.79 0.26 19.15
CA GLN A 85 3.09 0.12 18.50
C GLN A 85 3.78 -1.20 18.86
N GLY A 86 4.74 -1.64 18.05
CA GLY A 86 5.45 -2.92 18.21
C GLY A 86 5.90 -3.24 19.65
N PRO A 87 6.60 -2.35 20.38
CA PRO A 87 7.01 -2.57 21.77
C PRO A 87 5.86 -2.75 22.77
N GLY A 88 4.66 -2.25 22.45
CA GLY A 88 3.47 -2.37 23.30
C GLY A 88 2.60 -3.59 22.97
N LEU A 89 2.98 -4.41 21.99
CA LEU A 89 2.23 -5.61 21.64
C LEU A 89 2.11 -6.58 22.83
N PRO A 90 0.92 -7.19 23.05
CA PRO A 90 0.74 -8.16 24.11
C PRO A 90 1.69 -9.36 23.99
N ALA A 91 2.31 -9.75 25.10
CA ALA A 91 3.22 -10.90 25.16
C ALA A 91 2.49 -12.26 25.12
N GLY A 92 1.25 -12.32 25.63
CA GLY A 92 0.43 -13.54 25.66
C GLY A 92 -0.30 -13.77 24.35
N SER A 93 -0.30 -15.00 23.83
CA SER A 93 -1.05 -15.35 22.61
C SER A 93 -2.57 -15.21 22.79
N ALA A 94 -3.09 -15.44 24.00
CA ALA A 94 -4.51 -15.33 24.31
C ALA A 94 -5.08 -13.90 24.08
N SER A 95 -4.23 -12.87 24.10
CA SER A 95 -4.64 -11.49 23.78
C SER A 95 -4.96 -11.28 22.30
N TYR A 96 -4.65 -12.26 21.44
CA TYR A 96 -4.92 -12.23 20.01
C TYR A 96 -6.11 -13.14 19.62
N ASP A 97 -6.70 -13.86 20.57
CA ASP A 97 -7.83 -14.75 20.32
C ASP A 97 -9.02 -13.91 19.80
N GLY A 98 -9.53 -14.25 18.62
CA GLY A 98 -10.59 -13.49 17.94
C GLY A 98 -10.16 -12.14 17.35
N ARG A 99 -8.86 -11.80 17.38
CA ARG A 99 -8.33 -10.50 16.92
C ARG A 99 -7.58 -10.55 15.60
N LEU A 100 -7.42 -11.74 15.02
CA LEU A 100 -6.77 -11.91 13.72
C LEU A 100 -7.78 -11.71 12.57
N PRO A 101 -7.36 -11.18 11.41
CA PRO A 101 -6.01 -10.66 11.12
C PRO A 101 -5.68 -9.39 11.91
N VAL A 102 -4.40 -9.23 12.27
CA VAL A 102 -3.90 -7.96 12.83
C VAL A 102 -3.41 -7.11 11.67
N GLU A 103 -4.01 -5.95 11.51
CA GLU A 103 -3.56 -4.92 10.58
C GLU A 103 -2.31 -4.24 11.13
N CYS A 104 -1.31 -4.05 10.28
CA CYS A 104 -0.08 -3.35 10.59
C CYS A 104 0.09 -2.19 9.62
N SER A 105 0.31 -0.97 10.11
CA SER A 105 0.57 0.18 9.25
C SER A 105 1.70 1.06 9.78
N LEU A 106 2.43 1.67 8.86
CA LEU A 106 3.42 2.71 9.15
C LEU A 106 3.45 3.67 7.97
N LEU A 107 3.21 4.96 8.23
CA LEU A 107 2.86 5.95 7.22
C LEU A 107 3.90 7.07 7.14
N ASP A 108 3.88 7.81 6.02
CA ASP A 108 4.58 9.08 5.81
C ASP A 108 6.10 8.99 6.08
N LEU A 109 6.72 7.89 5.64
CA LEU A 109 8.15 7.65 5.83
C LEU A 109 8.99 8.21 4.68
N PRO A 110 10.29 8.50 4.92
CA PRO A 110 11.22 8.78 3.84
C PRO A 110 11.34 7.58 2.87
N VAL A 111 11.30 7.85 1.56
CA VAL A 111 11.52 6.83 0.53
C VAL A 111 12.90 6.16 0.70
N GLY A 112 12.92 4.83 0.67
CA GLY A 112 14.10 3.99 0.87
C GLY A 112 14.35 3.59 2.33
N SER A 113 13.50 3.99 3.28
CA SER A 113 13.70 3.71 4.71
C SER A 113 13.20 2.34 5.16
N ILE A 114 12.18 1.77 4.52
CA ILE A 114 11.48 0.59 5.06
C ILE A 114 11.21 -0.51 4.03
N GLU A 115 11.23 -0.18 2.75
CA GLU A 115 10.62 -1.03 1.71
C GLU A 115 11.30 -2.40 1.60
N ASP A 116 12.63 -2.46 1.73
CA ASP A 116 13.39 -3.71 1.70
C ASP A 116 13.09 -4.59 2.93
N ALA A 117 13.05 -3.99 4.12
CA ALA A 117 12.77 -4.71 5.37
C ALA A 117 11.33 -5.24 5.39
N PHE A 118 10.36 -4.40 5.00
CA PHE A 118 8.96 -4.78 4.89
C PHE A 118 8.73 -5.91 3.87
N THR A 119 9.33 -5.78 2.66
CA THR A 119 9.24 -6.80 1.61
C THR A 119 9.84 -8.13 2.05
N ALA A 120 10.92 -8.12 2.83
CA ALA A 120 11.51 -9.33 3.39
C ALA A 120 10.67 -9.95 4.52
N ALA A 121 9.95 -9.12 5.29
CA ALA A 121 9.20 -9.55 6.47
C ALA A 121 7.82 -10.14 6.15
N ILE A 122 7.17 -9.62 5.10
CA ILE A 122 5.74 -9.86 4.78
C ILE A 122 5.38 -11.35 4.66
N GLY A 123 6.29 -12.18 4.14
CA GLY A 123 6.05 -13.61 3.94
C GLY A 123 4.79 -13.84 3.07
N PRO A 124 3.86 -14.74 3.49
CA PRO A 124 2.64 -15.04 2.73
C PRO A 124 1.47 -14.08 2.99
N ASN A 125 1.65 -13.07 3.84
CA ASN A 125 0.58 -12.13 4.20
C ASN A 125 0.28 -11.15 3.07
N THR A 126 -0.97 -10.71 2.97
CA THR A 126 -1.32 -9.62 2.06
C THR A 126 -0.79 -8.30 2.61
N GLY A 127 -0.37 -7.40 1.72
CA GLY A 127 0.07 -6.08 2.11
C GLY A 127 0.37 -5.19 0.93
N GLU A 128 0.75 -3.96 1.22
CA GLU A 128 1.12 -2.97 0.22
C GLU A 128 2.27 -2.08 0.69
N ILE A 129 3.03 -1.61 -0.29
CA ILE A 129 3.91 -0.46 -0.18
C ILE A 129 3.36 0.59 -1.12
N ASN A 130 2.98 1.74 -0.57
CA ASN A 130 2.46 2.86 -1.33
C ASN A 130 3.48 4.01 -1.30
N TRP A 131 3.96 4.42 -2.48
CA TRP A 131 4.71 5.65 -2.63
C TRP A 131 3.75 6.74 -3.09
N GLU A 132 3.64 7.80 -2.30
CA GLU A 132 2.67 8.87 -2.50
C GLU A 132 3.34 10.24 -2.62
N THR A 133 2.53 11.26 -2.92
CA THR A 133 3.00 12.62 -3.17
C THR A 133 4.08 12.66 -4.27
N LEU A 134 3.94 11.80 -5.29
CA LEU A 134 4.79 11.85 -6.48
C LEU A 134 4.38 13.04 -7.35
N CYS A 135 5.13 13.32 -8.40
CA CYS A 135 4.88 14.37 -9.37
C CYS A 135 4.98 13.78 -10.77
N TRP A 136 3.83 13.41 -11.36
CA TRP A 136 3.81 12.95 -12.73
C TRP A 136 4.12 14.12 -13.68
N PRO A 137 5.04 13.94 -14.65
CA PRO A 137 5.48 15.02 -15.53
C PRO A 137 4.46 15.34 -16.64
N ASP A 138 4.49 16.57 -17.13
CA ASP A 138 3.73 16.95 -18.33
C ASP A 138 4.19 16.16 -19.57
N ALA A 139 3.25 15.87 -20.47
CA ALA A 139 3.53 15.42 -21.83
C ALA A 139 2.64 16.21 -22.81
N PRO A 140 2.96 17.50 -23.04
CA PRO A 140 2.08 18.41 -23.76
C PRO A 140 1.84 17.97 -25.21
N GLU A 141 2.81 17.31 -25.83
CA GLU A 141 2.70 16.71 -27.17
C GLU A 141 1.64 15.61 -27.26
N LEU A 142 1.30 14.97 -26.13
CA LEU A 142 0.22 13.98 -26.01
C LEU A 142 -1.02 14.55 -25.33
N GLY A 143 -1.00 15.84 -24.95
CA GLY A 143 -2.08 16.51 -24.24
C GLY A 143 -2.18 16.16 -22.75
N PHE A 144 -1.18 15.49 -22.18
CA PHE A 144 -1.13 15.18 -20.75
C PHE A 144 -0.54 16.35 -19.96
N HIS A 145 -1.16 16.62 -18.81
CA HIS A 145 -0.70 17.61 -17.85
C HIS A 145 -0.28 16.85 -16.60
N GLY A 146 0.80 17.30 -15.99
CA GLY A 146 1.36 16.74 -14.79
C GLY A 146 0.33 16.70 -13.66
N GLU A 147 0.51 15.74 -12.77
CA GLU A 147 -0.41 15.49 -11.66
C GLU A 147 0.40 15.28 -10.38
N HIS A 148 -0.05 15.87 -9.29
CA HIS A 148 0.59 15.78 -7.98
C HIS A 148 -0.35 15.22 -6.89
N LYS A 149 -1.67 15.17 -7.15
CA LYS A 149 -2.65 14.75 -6.14
C LYS A 149 -2.99 13.26 -6.17
N HIS A 150 -2.86 12.64 -7.34
CA HIS A 150 -3.19 11.22 -7.57
C HIS A 150 -2.02 10.52 -8.23
N SER A 151 -0.83 10.90 -7.79
CA SER A 151 0.45 10.48 -8.32
C SER A 151 1.10 9.58 -7.30
N GLU A 152 0.80 8.29 -7.46
CA GLU A 152 1.19 7.24 -6.54
C GLU A 152 1.63 6.01 -7.32
N VAL A 153 2.51 5.23 -6.70
CA VAL A 153 2.82 3.86 -7.12
C VAL A 153 2.50 2.97 -5.95
N THR A 154 1.78 1.88 -6.20
CA THR A 154 1.54 0.87 -5.17
C THR A 154 2.15 -0.46 -5.61
N LEU A 155 2.92 -1.08 -4.73
CA LEU A 155 3.26 -2.49 -4.82
C LEU A 155 2.31 -3.27 -3.92
N LEU A 156 1.42 -4.05 -4.52
CA LEU A 156 0.59 -5.04 -3.84
C LEU A 156 1.38 -6.35 -3.67
N LEU A 157 1.47 -6.84 -2.44
CA LEU A 157 2.15 -8.08 -2.08
C LEU A 157 1.11 -9.18 -1.80
N ASN A 158 1.24 -10.32 -2.48
CA ASN A 158 0.38 -11.50 -2.32
C ASN A 158 -1.12 -11.22 -2.56
N THR A 159 -1.44 -10.27 -3.43
CA THR A 159 -2.81 -9.89 -3.80
C THR A 159 -2.84 -9.15 -5.14
N HIS A 160 -3.97 -9.23 -5.83
CA HIS A 160 -4.22 -8.47 -7.06
C HIS A 160 -5.07 -7.22 -6.83
N THR A 161 -5.66 -7.07 -5.64
CA THR A 161 -6.67 -6.05 -5.37
C THR A 161 -6.21 -5.07 -4.30
N ARG A 162 -6.52 -3.77 -4.48
CA ARG A 162 -6.23 -2.71 -3.50
C ARG A 162 -6.93 -2.87 -2.16
N HIS A 163 -8.01 -3.65 -2.10
CA HIS A 163 -8.68 -3.96 -0.84
C HIS A 163 -7.99 -5.09 -0.06
N LEU A 164 -6.96 -5.72 -0.63
CA LEU A 164 -6.19 -6.81 -0.03
C LEU A 164 -7.00 -8.09 0.31
N ARG A 165 -8.28 -8.14 -0.11
CA ARG A 165 -9.23 -9.23 0.21
C ARG A 165 -9.03 -10.52 -0.57
N GLU A 166 -8.25 -10.48 -1.65
CA GLU A 166 -8.06 -11.59 -2.57
C GLU A 166 -6.59 -12.03 -2.58
N PRO A 167 -6.20 -12.98 -1.71
CA PRO A 167 -4.85 -13.52 -1.70
C PRO A 167 -4.44 -14.10 -3.05
N ALA A 168 -3.16 -13.92 -3.40
CA ALA A 168 -2.54 -14.42 -4.61
C ALA A 168 -1.11 -14.88 -4.33
N ASP A 169 -0.59 -15.78 -5.18
CA ASP A 169 0.79 -16.28 -5.11
C ASP A 169 1.81 -15.36 -5.81
N ASP A 170 1.41 -14.14 -6.17
CA ASP A 170 2.24 -13.16 -6.85
C ASP A 170 1.98 -11.72 -6.37
N HIS A 171 2.81 -10.81 -6.85
CA HIS A 171 2.83 -9.39 -6.47
C HIS A 171 2.52 -8.53 -7.69
N THR A 172 1.75 -7.46 -7.49
CA THR A 172 1.29 -6.57 -8.57
C THR A 172 1.78 -5.15 -8.35
N VAL A 173 2.36 -4.52 -9.37
CA VAL A 173 2.71 -3.08 -9.36
C VAL A 173 1.60 -2.29 -10.04
N LEU A 174 1.13 -1.25 -9.37
CA LEU A 174 0.10 -0.34 -9.83
C LEU A 174 0.66 1.05 -10.08
N VAL A 175 0.19 1.71 -11.15
CA VAL A 175 0.38 3.16 -11.38
C VAL A 175 -0.93 3.88 -11.16
N HIS A 176 -0.92 4.92 -10.34
CA HIS A 176 -2.12 5.68 -10.00
C HIS A 176 -2.19 6.93 -10.86
N VAL A 177 -3.38 7.22 -11.37
CA VAL A 177 -3.66 8.44 -12.13
C VAL A 177 -5.05 8.95 -11.77
N ARG A 178 -5.35 10.20 -12.12
CA ARG A 178 -6.66 10.79 -11.83
C ARG A 178 -7.77 10.07 -12.62
N SER A 179 -8.86 9.72 -11.97
CA SER A 179 -9.99 9.02 -12.63
C SER A 179 -10.80 9.89 -13.59
N ALA A 180 -10.79 11.22 -13.41
CA ALA A 180 -11.67 12.15 -14.11
C ALA A 180 -10.93 13.13 -15.02
N VAL A 181 -11.56 13.41 -16.16
CA VAL A 181 -11.19 14.46 -17.11
C VAL A 181 -11.53 15.83 -16.50
N PHE A 182 -10.53 16.65 -16.20
CA PHE A 182 -10.74 18.04 -15.75
C PHE A 182 -10.45 19.00 -16.90
N GLY A 183 -11.33 19.96 -17.15
CA GLY A 183 -11.15 20.94 -18.24
C GLY A 183 -11.09 20.33 -19.65
N GLY A 184 -11.68 19.15 -19.87
CA GLY A 184 -11.69 18.46 -21.17
C GLY A 184 -10.42 17.67 -21.50
N ARG A 185 -9.50 17.48 -20.54
CA ARG A 185 -8.21 16.80 -20.76
C ARG A 185 -8.14 15.45 -20.02
N GLN A 186 -7.72 14.41 -20.74
CA GLN A 186 -7.60 13.04 -20.23
C GLN A 186 -6.38 12.91 -19.32
N THR A 187 -6.59 12.32 -18.14
CA THR A 187 -5.54 12.01 -17.15
C THR A 187 -5.74 10.60 -16.57
N ASN A 188 -6.48 9.75 -17.28
CA ASN A 188 -6.90 8.40 -16.89
C ASN A 188 -6.05 7.33 -17.60
N GLU A 189 -6.66 6.26 -18.13
CA GLU A 189 -5.95 5.11 -18.71
C GLU A 189 -4.85 5.48 -19.73
N PRO A 190 -5.05 6.40 -20.71
CA PRO A 190 -3.99 6.74 -21.66
C PRO A 190 -2.75 7.34 -21.00
N TYR A 191 -2.93 8.07 -19.89
CA TYR A 191 -1.82 8.64 -19.14
C TYR A 191 -1.08 7.56 -18.34
N ALA A 192 -1.81 6.61 -17.76
CA ALA A 192 -1.22 5.44 -17.11
C ALA A 192 -0.38 4.59 -18.09
N HIS A 193 -0.87 4.39 -19.32
CA HIS A 193 -0.08 3.76 -20.39
C HIS A 193 1.21 4.52 -20.67
N TRP A 194 1.11 5.84 -20.88
CA TRP A 194 2.27 6.66 -21.16
C TRP A 194 3.32 6.63 -20.04
N ILE A 195 2.89 6.74 -18.77
CA ILE A 195 3.78 6.65 -17.61
C ILE A 195 4.47 5.27 -17.56
N ALA A 196 3.71 4.18 -17.76
CA ALA A 196 4.27 2.83 -17.77
C ALA A 196 5.32 2.66 -18.87
N GLU A 197 5.06 3.20 -20.07
CA GLU A 197 5.99 3.15 -21.20
C GLU A 197 7.32 3.86 -20.91
N GLN A 198 7.32 4.92 -20.10
CA GLN A 198 8.56 5.64 -19.74
C GLN A 198 9.57 4.76 -19.00
N VAL A 199 9.09 3.69 -18.35
CA VAL A 199 9.93 2.71 -17.64
C VAL A 199 9.94 1.33 -18.31
N GLY A 200 9.50 1.26 -19.57
CA GLY A 200 9.49 0.03 -20.37
C GLY A 200 8.43 -0.99 -19.93
N LEU A 201 7.34 -0.53 -19.31
CA LEU A 201 6.20 -1.33 -18.89
C LEU A 201 4.96 -1.03 -19.74
N THR A 202 3.91 -1.83 -19.56
CA THR A 202 2.61 -1.63 -20.22
C THR A 202 1.50 -1.95 -19.22
N VAL A 203 0.35 -1.29 -19.31
CA VAL A 203 -0.83 -1.68 -18.52
C VAL A 203 -1.28 -3.09 -18.92
N ILE A 204 -1.49 -3.97 -17.94
CA ILE A 204 -1.79 -5.40 -18.12
C ILE A 204 -3.21 -5.81 -17.70
N GLY A 205 -4.04 -4.85 -17.29
CA GLY A 205 -5.38 -5.15 -16.78
C GLY A 205 -6.21 -3.89 -16.50
N PRO A 206 -7.49 -4.06 -16.11
CA PRO A 206 -8.38 -2.94 -15.86
C PRO A 206 -7.94 -2.12 -14.64
N GLY A 207 -8.29 -0.83 -14.65
CA GLY A 207 -8.05 0.07 -13.52
C GLY A 207 -8.90 -0.28 -12.29
N GLN A 208 -8.28 -0.18 -11.12
CA GLN A 208 -8.84 -0.51 -9.82
C GLN A 208 -9.15 0.77 -9.03
N ARG A 209 -10.26 0.74 -8.28
CA ARG A 209 -10.69 1.83 -7.38
C ARG A 209 -10.74 1.30 -5.95
N LEU A 210 -10.48 2.18 -4.99
CA LEU A 210 -10.84 1.99 -3.58
C LEU A 210 -12.30 2.39 -3.35
#